data_AF-A0A956EWM4-F1
#
_entry.id   AF-A0A956EWM4-F1
#
_cell.length_a   1.000
_cell.length_b   1.000
_cell.length_c   1.000
_cell.angle_alpha   90.00
_cell.angle_beta   90.00
_cell.angle_gamma   90.00
#
_symmetry.space_group_name_H-M   'P 1'
#
loop_
_entity.id
_entity.type
_entity.pdbx_description
1 polymer ?
#
loop_
_entity_poly.entity_id
_entity_poly.type
_entity_poly.pdbx_seq_one_letter_code
_entity_poly.pdbx_strand_id
1 'polypeptide(L)' 'MGNAYSEDLRARVIRALEEGASQRATAARYEVSASTVNIWWKTYRDEGRARALPDSG' A
#
# COMPACT_ATOMS: atom_id res chain seq x y z
N MET A 1 7.49 -18.91 9.84
CA MET A 1 7.49 -17.60 10.52
C MET A 1 8.16 -16.59 9.61
N GLY A 2 7.45 -15.58 9.07
CA GLY A 2 8.10 -14.60 8.18
C GLY A 2 7.24 -13.47 7.61
N ASN A 3 5.90 -13.52 7.70
CA ASN A 3 5.06 -12.53 6.98
C ASN A 3 4.62 -11.31 7.78
N ALA A 4 4.63 -11.35 9.11
CA ALA A 4 4.13 -10.23 9.93
C ALA A 4 4.95 -8.94 9.73
N TYR A 5 6.27 -9.06 9.52
CA TYR A 5 7.13 -7.89 9.28
C TYR A 5 6.85 -7.24 7.92
N SER A 6 6.58 -8.06 6.90
CA SER A 6 6.28 -7.58 5.54
C SER A 6 4.88 -6.96 5.44
N GLU A 7 3.89 -7.52 6.15
CA GLU A 7 2.53 -6.96 6.20
C GLU A 7 2.49 -5.63 6.95
N ASP A 8 3.19 -5.53 8.08
CA ASP A 8 3.30 -4.29 8.84
C ASP A 8 4.04 -3.20 8.03
N LEU A 9 5.10 -3.56 7.30
CA LEU A 9 5.80 -2.63 6.40
C LEU A 9 4.86 -2.12 5.29
N ARG A 10 4.08 -3.01 4.67
CA ARG A 10 3.10 -2.63 3.64
C ARG A 10 2.04 -1.67 4.21
N ALA A 11 1.52 -1.94 5.41
CA ALA A 11 0.54 -1.07 6.06
C ALA A 11 1.11 0.33 6.36
N ARG A 12 2.35 0.41 6.86
CA ARG A 12 3.03 1.69 7.12
C ARG A 12 3.29 2.50 5.85
N VAL A 13 3.69 1.82 4.76
CA VAL A 13 3.87 2.45 3.45
C VAL A 13 2.54 2.99 2.91
N ILE A 14 1.46 2.19 2.96
CA ILE A 14 0.13 2.62 2.50
C ILE A 14 -0.37 3.83 3.30
N ARG A 15 -0.25 3.79 4.63
CA ARG A 15 -0.67 4.91 5.50
C ARG A 15 0.05 6.22 5.14
N ALA A 16 1.37 6.16 4.91
CA ALA A 16 2.13 7.34 4.50
C ALA A 16 1.64 7.90 3.14
N LEU A 17 1.27 7.04 2.20
CA LEU A 17 0.70 7.46 0.91
C LEU A 17 -0.70 8.05 1.06
N GLU A 18 -1.54 7.51 1.95
CA GLU A 18 -2.87 8.08 2.26
C GLU A 18 -2.78 9.46 2.90
N GLU A 19 -1.75 9.71 3.72
CA GLU A 19 -1.44 11.03 4.29
C GLU A 19 -0.96 12.05 3.22
N GLY A 20 -0.82 11.64 1.96
CA GLY A 20 -0.44 12.49 0.84
C GLY A 20 1.06 12.48 0.52
N ALA A 21 1.84 11.59 1.12
CA ALA A 21 3.25 11.46 0.76
C ALA A 21 3.39 10.92 -0.67
N SER A 22 4.41 11.42 -1.38
CA SER A 22 4.75 10.90 -2.71
C SER A 22 5.30 9.47 -2.64
N GLN A 23 4.99 8.64 -3.63
CA GLN A 23 5.49 7.26 -3.74
C GLN A 23 7.02 7.18 -3.69
N ARG A 24 7.71 8.12 -4.35
CA ARG A 24 9.18 8.18 -4.36
C ARG A 24 9.78 8.56 -3.00
N ALA A 25 9.15 9.50 -2.29
CA ALA A 25 9.59 9.90 -0.94
C ALA A 25 9.38 8.76 0.06
N THR A 26 8.25 8.06 -0.05
CA THR A 26 7.92 6.90 0.78
C THR A 26 8.87 5.74 0.49
N ALA A 27 9.17 5.45 -0.77
CA ALA A 27 10.14 4.44 -1.17
C ALA A 27 11.53 4.67 -0.55
N ALA A 28 12.03 5.90 -0.62
CA ALA A 28 13.30 6.27 -0.01
C ALA A 28 13.27 6.17 1.53
N ARG A 29 12.16 6.56 2.17
CA ARG A 29 12.01 6.52 3.63
C ARG A 29 11.97 5.11 4.21
N TYR A 30 11.39 4.16 3.48
CA TYR A 30 11.20 2.78 3.91
C TYR A 30 12.19 1.80 3.25
N GLU A 31 13.19 2.31 2.51
CA GLU A 31 14.20 1.52 1.80
C GLU A 31 13.61 0.42 0.90
N VAL A 32 12.47 0.73 0.27
CA VAL A 32 11.78 -0.19 -0.64
C VAL A 32 11.80 0.36 -2.07
N SER A 33 11.77 -0.55 -3.04
CA SER A 33 11.70 -0.18 -4.46
C SER A 33 10.41 0.58 -4.77
N ALA A 34 10.52 1.65 -5.56
CA ALA A 34 9.35 2.42 -6.00
C ALA A 34 8.31 1.56 -6.73
N SER A 35 8.75 0.53 -7.46
CA SER A 35 7.86 -0.45 -8.10
C SER A 35 7.02 -1.23 -7.09
N THR A 36 7.62 -1.66 -5.98
CA THR A 36 6.92 -2.35 -4.88
C THR A 36 5.87 -1.44 -4.24
N VAL A 37 6.24 -0.19 -3.98
CA VAL A 37 5.31 0.82 -3.43
C VAL A 37 4.12 1.04 -4.38
N ASN A 38 4.38 1.12 -5.69
CA ASN A 38 3.33 1.27 -6.70
C ASN A 38 2.38 0.06 -6.72
N ILE A 39 2.91 -1.17 -6.71
CA ILE A 39 2.12 -2.39 -6.65
C ILE A 39 1.23 -2.39 -5.39
N TRP A 40 1.80 -2.13 -4.22
CA TRP A 40 1.03 -2.10 -2.97
C TRP A 40 -0.06 -1.03 -2.97
N TRP A 41 0.23 0.16 -3.49
CA TRP A 41 -0.75 1.23 -3.62
C TRP A 41 -1.87 0.86 -4.60
N LYS A 42 -1.53 0.27 -5.75
CA LYS A 42 -2.50 -0.20 -6.74
C LYS A 42 -3.40 -1.27 -6.15
N THR A 43 -2.82 -2.29 -5.50
CA THR A 43 -3.57 -3.36 -4.84
C THR A 43 -4.46 -2.80 -3.72
N TYR A 44 -3.97 -1.87 -2.90
CA TYR A 44 -4.78 -1.22 -1.86
C TYR A 44 -5.97 -0.46 -2.44
N ARG A 45 -5.77 0.29 -3.54
CA ARG A 45 -6.88 0.99 -4.22
C ARG A 45 -7.85 0.03 -4.89
N ASP A 46 -7.37 -1.10 -5.40
CA ASP A 46 -8.19 -2.13 -6.04
C ASP A 46 -9.03 -2.89 -5.02
N GLU A 47 -8.42 -3.35 -3.92
CA GLU A 47 -9.09 -3.97 -2.77
C GLU A 47 -10.06 -2.99 -2.08
N GLY A 48 -9.67 -1.73 -1.92
CA GLY A 48 -10.54 -0.68 -1.40
C GLY A 48 -11.74 -0.40 -2.30
N ARG A 49 -11.58 -0.51 -3.63
CA ARG A 49 -12.71 -0.45 -4.59
C ARG A 49 -13.55 -1.71 -4.55
N ALA A 50 -12.93 -2.89 -4.45
CA ALA A 50 -13.63 -4.17 -4.34
C ALA A 50 -14.47 -4.25 -3.06
N ARG A 51 -14.00 -3.67 -1.94
CA ARG A 51 -14.80 -3.53 -0.71
C ARG A 51 -15.81 -2.39 -0.74
N ALA A 52 -15.63 -1.39 -1.60
CA ALA A 52 -16.53 -0.24 -1.75
C ALA A 52 -17.63 -0.44 -2.81
N LEU A 53 -17.57 -1.52 -3.60
CA LEU A 53 -18.76 -2.04 -4.27
C LEU A 53 -19.58 -2.79 -3.21
N PRO A 54 -20.73 -2.27 -2.75
CA PRO A 54 -21.72 -3.17 -2.17
C PRO A 54 -22.00 -4.22 -3.23
N ASP A 55 -21.90 -5.49 -2.84
CA ASP A 55 -22.56 -6.61 -3.49
C ASP A 55 -23.95 -6.13 -3.98
N SER A 56 -24.02 -5.81 -5.26
CA SER A 56 -25.22 -5.32 -5.94
C SER A 56 -25.26 -6.10 -7.24
N GLY A 57 -25.85 -7.28 -7.17
CA GLY A 57 -26.12 -8.16 -8.31
C GLY A 57 -26.03 -9.63 -7.96
#